data_AF-A0A7V8QHM9-F1
#
_entry.id   AF-A0A7V8QHM9-F1
#
_cell.length_a   1.000
_cell.length_b   1.000
_cell.length_c   1.000
_cell.angle_alpha   90.00
_cell.angle_beta   90.00
_cell.angle_gamma   90.00
#
_symmetry.space_group_name_H-M   'P 1'
#
loop_
_entity.id
_entity.type
_entity.pdbx_description
1 polymer ?
#
loop_
_entity_poly.entity_id
_entity_poly.type
_entity_poly.pdbx_seq_one_letter_code
_entity_poly.pdbx_strand_id
1 'polypeptide(L)' 'MKTIKGFIVGAVIVGAVGFALGYNHGRGAPLLTNPFTEYTLSDQVRESADHAGEKLKEGVDKATESVKKALE' A
#
# COMPACT_ATOMS: atom_id res chain seq x y z
N MET A 1 0.34 -36.18 -18.18
CA MET A 1 0.09 -34.80 -18.69
C MET A 1 -0.59 -33.86 -17.70
N LYS A 2 -1.58 -34.29 -16.90
CA LYS A 2 -2.28 -33.43 -15.92
C LYS A 2 -1.34 -32.76 -14.91
N THR A 3 -0.36 -33.49 -14.39
CA THR A 3 0.62 -32.97 -13.40
C THR A 3 1.53 -31.89 -13.98
N ILE A 4 2.06 -32.09 -15.19
CA ILE A 4 2.89 -31.09 -15.90
C ILE A 4 2.07 -29.83 -16.21
N LYS A 5 0.81 -29.98 -16.65
CA LYS A 5 -0.07 -28.84 -16.87
C LYS A 5 -0.33 -28.06 -15.57
N GLY A 6 -0.58 -28.75 -14.46
CA GLY A 6 -0.74 -28.12 -13.15
C GLY A 6 0.51 -27.36 -12.69
N PHE A 7 1.69 -27.96 -12.90
CA PHE A 7 2.98 -27.32 -12.60
C PHE A 7 3.19 -26.04 -13.42
N ILE A 8 2.94 -26.09 -14.73
CA ILE A 8 3.09 -24.92 -15.61
C ILE A 8 2.12 -23.80 -15.20
N VAL A 9 0.86 -24.14 -14.93
CA VAL A 9 -0.13 -23.14 -14.47
C VAL A 9 0.29 -22.53 -13.13
N GLY A 10 0.74 -23.35 -12.18
CA GLY A 10 1.26 -22.86 -10.90
C GLY A 10 2.47 -21.94 -11.08
N ALA A 11 3.42 -22.31 -11.93
CA ALA A 11 4.61 -21.51 -12.23
C ALA A 11 4.25 -20.16 -12.87
N VAL A 12 3.26 -20.13 -13.77
CA VAL A 12 2.78 -18.87 -14.39
C VAL A 12 2.13 -17.97 -13.34
N ILE A 13 1.31 -18.51 -12.44
CA ILE A 13 0.65 -17.71 -11.40
C ILE A 13 1.69 -17.14 -10.43
N VAL A 14 2.61 -17.97 -9.93
CA VAL A 14 3.68 -17.52 -9.02
C VAL A 14 4.58 -16.51 -9.71
N GLY A 15 4.92 -16.75 -10.99
CA GLY A 15 5.72 -15.83 -11.79
C GLY A 15 5.04 -14.48 -11.99
N ALA A 16 3.73 -14.46 -12.30
CA ALA A 16 2.98 -13.23 -12.48
C ALA A 16 2.88 -12.41 -11.19
N VAL A 17 2.60 -13.07 -10.06
CA VAL A 17 2.56 -12.41 -8.75
C VAL A 17 3.93 -11.86 -8.36
N GLY A 18 4.99 -12.68 -8.49
CA GLY A 18 6.36 -12.24 -8.21
C GLY A 18 6.79 -11.07 -9.10
N PHE A 19 6.42 -11.09 -10.39
CA PHE A 19 6.71 -10.01 -11.32
C PHE A 19 5.99 -8.71 -10.95
N ALA A 20 4.70 -8.77 -10.62
CA ALA A 20 3.93 -7.59 -10.20
C ALA A 20 4.53 -6.93 -8.95
N LEU A 21 4.85 -7.74 -7.93
CA LEU A 21 5.45 -7.26 -6.69
C LEU A 21 6.86 -6.69 -6.93
N GLY A 22 7.68 -7.40 -7.72
CA GLY A 22 9.03 -6.94 -8.07
C GLY A 22 9.03 -5.66 -8.89
N TYR A 23 8.09 -5.52 -9.82
CA TYR A 23 7.92 -4.31 -10.63
C TYR A 23 7.57 -3.10 -9.76
N ASN A 24 6.62 -3.24 -8.83
CA ASN A 24 6.30 -2.18 -7.87
C ASN A 24 7.49 -1.80 -6.99
N HIS A 25 8.19 -2.80 -6.45
CA HIS A 25 9.37 -2.58 -5.62
C HIS A 25 10.46 -1.81 -6.39
N GLY A 26 10.73 -2.18 -7.64
CA GLY A 26 11.73 -1.52 -8.49
C GLY A 26 11.41 -0.06 -8.83
N ARG A 27 10.12 0.32 -8.84
CA ARG A 27 9.69 1.71 -9.07
C ARG A 27 9.50 2.52 -7.79
N GLY A 28 9.79 1.95 -6.62
CA GLY A 28 9.52 2.60 -5.33
C GLY A 28 8.02 2.77 -5.02
N ALA A 29 7.15 2.06 -5.74
CA ALA A 29 5.71 2.04 -5.52
C ALA A 29 5.35 1.00 -4.43
N PRO A 30 4.23 1.18 -3.71
CA PRO A 30 3.79 0.20 -2.72
C PRO A 30 3.56 -1.17 -3.37
N LEU A 31 3.98 -2.24 -2.68
CA LEU A 31 3.99 -3.60 -3.23
C LEU A 31 2.61 -4.07 -3.71
N LEU A 32 1.54 -3.71 -2.99
CA LEU A 32 0.17 -4.14 -3.26
C LEU A 32 -0.61 -3.17 -4.17
N THR A 33 0.04 -2.19 -4.79
CA THR A 33 -0.59 -1.28 -5.75
C THR A 33 -0.66 -1.92 -7.15
N ASN A 34 -1.54 -1.43 -8.04
CA ASN A 34 -1.58 -1.93 -9.41
C ASN A 34 -0.24 -1.66 -10.13
N PRO A 35 0.50 -2.70 -10.58
CA PRO A 35 1.80 -2.54 -11.22
C PRO A 35 1.74 -1.81 -12.57
N PHE A 36 0.58 -1.76 -13.22
CA PHE A 36 0.41 -1.09 -14.51
C PHE A 36 -0.06 0.37 -14.39
N THR A 37 -0.21 0.89 -13.17
CA THR A 37 -0.57 2.29 -12.94
C THR A 37 0.69 3.17 -12.90
N GLU A 38 0.61 4.36 -13.52
CA GLU A 38 1.63 5.40 -13.45
C GLU A 38 1.71 6.00 -12.04
N TYR A 39 2.40 5.30 -11.13
CA TYR A 39 2.78 5.88 -9.84
C TYR A 39 3.94 6.86 -10.07
N THR A 40 3.69 8.14 -9.86
CA THR A 40 4.72 9.19 -9.89
C THR A 40 5.21 9.50 -8.48
N LEU A 41 6.43 10.05 -8.35
CA LEU A 41 6.97 10.50 -7.07
C LEU A 41 6.07 11.55 -6.39
N SER A 42 5.36 12.36 -7.19
CA SER A 42 4.41 13.36 -6.69
C SER A 42 3.21 12.71 -6.00
N ASP A 43 2.73 11.58 -6.49
CA ASP A 43 1.62 10.83 -5.86
C ASP A 43 2.05 10.25 -4.52
N GLN A 44 3.28 9.75 -4.41
CA GLN A 44 3.84 9.25 -3.15
C GLN A 44 3.96 10.34 -2.08
N VAL A 45 4.42 11.53 -2.48
CA VAL A 45 4.52 12.69 -1.59
C VAL A 45 3.13 13.16 -1.17
N ARG A 46 2.16 13.17 -2.09
CA ARG A 46 0.78 13.55 -1.81
C ARG A 46 0.12 12.59 -0.83
N GLU A 47 0.24 11.29 -1.07
CA GLU A 47 -0.28 10.24 -0.18
C GLU A 47 0.37 10.31 1.21
N SER A 48 1.68 10.56 1.28
CA SER A 48 2.38 10.73 2.56
C SER A 48 1.94 11.99 3.32
N ALA A 49 1.71 13.10 2.60
CA ALA A 49 1.24 14.34 3.19
C ALA A 49 -0.21 14.22 3.70
N ASP A 50 -1.09 13.58 2.93
CA ASP A 50 -2.47 13.32 3.32
C ASP A 50 -2.51 12.43 4.58
N HIS A 51 -1.72 11.35 4.61
CA HIS A 51 -1.63 10.48 5.79
C HIS A 51 -1.06 11.18 7.02
N ALA A 52 -0.09 12.09 6.85
CA ALA A 52 0.47 12.88 7.95
C ALA A 52 -0.58 13.86 8.49
N GLY A 53 -1.32 14.54 7.62
CA GLY A 53 -2.41 15.43 8.00
C GLY A 53 -3.53 14.71 8.76
N GLU A 54 -3.90 13.52 8.32
CA GLU A 54 -4.94 12.71 8.95
C GLU A 54 -4.52 12.25 10.36
N LYS A 55 -3.27 11.79 10.53
CA LYS A 55 -2.73 11.44 11.85
C LYS A 55 -2.62 12.63 12.81
N LEU A 56 -2.26 13.81 12.28
CA LEU A 56 -2.23 15.03 13.08
C LEU A 56 -3.63 15.39 13.57
N LYS A 57 -4.64 15.30 12.69
CA LYS A 57 -6.03 15.56 13.04
C LYS A 57 -6.54 14.58 14.09
N GLU A 58 -6.29 13.28 13.91
CA GLU A 58 -6.62 12.26 14.91
C GLU A 58 -5.94 12.52 16.27
N GLY A 59 -4.67 12.95 16.25
CA GLY A 59 -3.93 13.29 17.46
C GLY A 59 -4.50 14.49 18.19
N VAL A 60 -4.89 15.53 17.44
CA VAL A 60 -5.55 16.73 17.97
C VAL A 60 -6.93 16.38 18.53
N ASP A 61 -7.75 15.62 17.79
CA ASP A 61 -9.09 15.21 18.23
C ASP A 61 -9.01 14.38 19.52
N LYS A 62 -8.08 13.42 19.61
CA LYS A 62 -7.84 12.64 20.83
C LYS A 62 -7.34 13.49 22.00
N ALA A 63 -6.48 14.47 21.75
CA ALA A 63 -6.01 15.39 22.78
C ALA A 63 -7.16 16.26 23.30
N THR A 64 -7.98 16.80 22.40
CA THR A 64 -9.17 17.59 22.73
C THR A 64 -10.19 16.75 23.51
N GLU A 65 -10.45 15.52 23.10
CA GLU A 65 -11.34 14.59 23.82
C GLU A 65 -10.80 14.26 25.22
N SER A 66 -9.49 14.07 25.35
CA SER A 66 -8.85 13.81 26.66
C SER A 66 -8.95 15.01 27.60
N VAL A 67 -8.76 16.23 27.09
CA VAL A 67 -8.93 17.48 27.87
C VAL A 67 -10.39 17.65 28.28
N LYS A 68 -11.34 17.39 27.37
CA LYS A 68 -12.77 17.47 27.67
C LYS A 68 -13.16 16.50 28.79
N LYS A 69 -12.66 15.27 28.75
CA LYS A 69 -12.90 14.24 29.77
C LYS A 69 -12.26 14.56 31.13
N ALA A 70 -11.21 15.38 31.16
CA ALA A 70 -10.56 15.83 32.39
C ALA A 70 -11.24 17.05 33.04
N LEU A 71 -12.14 17.72 32.31
CA LEU A 71 -12.92 18.89 32.77
C LEU A 71 -14.33 18.53 33.25
N GLU A 72 -14.80 17.31 32.99
CA GLU A 72 -16.00 16.70 33.59
C GLU A 72 -15.68 15.99 34.91
#